data_AF-A0A957TEA4-F1
#
_entry.id   AF-A0A957TEA4-F1
#
_cell.length_a   1.000
_cell.length_b   1.000
_cell.length_c   1.000
_cell.angle_alpha   90.00
_cell.angle_beta   90.00
_cell.angle_gamma   90.00
#
_symmetry.space_group_name_H-M   'P 1'
#
loop_
_entity.id
_entity.type
_entity.pdbx_description
1 polymer ?
#
loop_
_entity_poly.entity_id
_entity_poly.type
_entity_poly.pdbx_seq_one_letter_code
_entity_poly.pdbx_strand_id
1 'polypeptide(L)'
;WALTEDGVVECPQFPGDPEGFNAIAADIKPFTRQAEVDGVNIQAIPVNELLRSVVNRIHSDAYALLCGRSDCELCEAVRWG
;
A
#
# COMPACT_ATOMS: atom_id res chain seq x y z
N TRP A 1 -10.65 2.32 -9.53
CA TRP A 1 -11.29 1.48 -10.56
C TRP A 1 -10.63 0.11 -10.57
N ALA A 2 -11.39 -0.96 -10.82
CA ALA A 2 -10.88 -2.32 -10.99
C ALA A 2 -11.36 -2.90 -12.32
N LEU A 3 -10.50 -3.69 -12.97
CA LEU A 3 -10.87 -4.44 -14.17
C LEU A 3 -11.47 -5.79 -13.73
N THR A 4 -12.72 -6.04 -14.12
CA THR A 4 -13.45 -7.29 -13.85
C THR A 4 -13.85 -7.95 -15.18
N GLU A 5 -14.37 -9.18 -15.12
CA GLU A 5 -14.92 -9.87 -16.30
C GLU A 5 -16.07 -9.06 -16.95
N ASP A 6 -16.81 -8.28 -16.15
CA ASP A 6 -17.93 -7.43 -16.59
C ASP A 6 -17.49 -6.01 -17.01
N GLY A 7 -16.18 -5.73 -17.02
CA GLY A 7 -15.60 -4.43 -17.41
C GLY A 7 -15.02 -3.63 -16.25
N VAL A 8 -14.84 -2.33 -16.48
CA VAL A 8 -14.23 -1.41 -15.50
C VAL A 8 -15.29 -0.97 -14.49
N VAL A 9 -15.07 -1.31 -13.22
CA VAL A 9 -15.92 -0.87 -12.10
C VAL A 9 -15.24 0.22 -11.30
N GLU A 10 -16.03 1.19 -10.82
CA GLU A 10 -15.58 2.16 -9.84
C GLU A 10 -15.32 1.47 -8.50
N CYS A 11 -14.22 1.83 -7.85
CA CYS A 11 -13.91 1.38 -6.49
C CYS A 11 -14.12 2.56 -5.56
N PRO A 12 -15.36 2.81 -5.11
CA PRO A 12 -15.63 3.90 -4.19
C PRO A 12 -14.92 3.65 -2.85
N GLN A 13 -14.65 4.72 -2.10
CA GLN A 13 -14.03 4.66 -0.77
C GLN A 13 -12.66 3.96 -0.74
N PHE A 14 -11.82 4.26 -1.73
CA PHE A 14 -10.39 3.93 -1.71
C PHE A 14 -9.58 5.21 -1.43
N PRO A 15 -9.54 5.69 -0.18
CA PRO A 15 -8.77 6.89 0.14
C PRO A 15 -7.29 6.51 0.37
N GLY A 16 -6.37 7.44 0.09
CA GLY A 16 -4.93 7.18 0.02
C GLY A 16 -4.45 6.85 -1.39
N ASP A 17 -3.22 7.27 -1.72
CA ASP A 17 -2.59 6.96 -3.00
C ASP A 17 -1.60 5.79 -2.90
N PRO A 18 -1.23 5.14 -4.01
CA PRO A 18 -0.25 4.05 -4.00
C PRO A 18 1.18 4.51 -3.64
N GLU A 19 1.47 5.81 -3.68
CA GLU A 19 2.82 6.34 -3.43
C GLU A 19 3.23 6.15 -1.97
N GLY A 20 2.29 6.28 -1.04
CA GLY A 20 2.52 6.02 0.38
C GLY A 20 2.71 4.54 0.75
N PHE A 21 2.38 3.60 -0.14
CA PHE A 21 2.37 2.16 0.21
C PHE A 21 3.76 1.61 0.54
N ASN A 22 4.81 2.17 -0.08
CA ASN A 22 6.19 1.74 0.16
C ASN A 22 6.67 2.04 1.60
N ALA A 23 5.94 2.85 2.38
CA ALA A 23 6.25 3.09 3.79
C ALA A 23 6.22 1.81 4.64
N ILE A 24 5.49 0.77 4.21
CA ILE A 24 5.43 -0.52 4.90
C ILE A 24 6.69 -1.39 4.72
N ALA A 25 7.63 -0.98 3.87
CA ALA A 25 8.80 -1.78 3.50
C ALA A 25 9.63 -2.26 4.71
N ALA A 26 9.75 -1.40 5.74
CA ALA A 26 10.48 -1.73 6.96
C ALA A 26 9.76 -2.82 7.78
N ASP A 27 8.43 -2.73 7.91
CA ASP A 27 7.60 -3.69 8.62
C ASP A 27 7.59 -5.06 7.94
N ILE A 28 7.72 -5.10 6.61
CA ILE A 28 7.67 -6.34 5.82
C ILE A 28 9.01 -6.99 5.54
N LYS A 29 10.10 -6.28 5.78
CA LYS A 29 11.46 -6.77 5.53
C LYS A 29 11.74 -8.15 6.17
N PRO A 30 11.32 -8.46 7.41
CA PRO A 30 11.64 -9.74 8.04
C PRO A 30 11.07 -10.97 7.32
N PHE A 31 10.01 -10.80 6.53
CA PHE A 31 9.33 -11.89 5.82
C PHE A 31 9.43 -11.78 4.29
N THR A 32 10.15 -10.77 3.80
CA THR A 32 10.38 -10.58 2.36
C THR A 32 11.57 -11.41 1.91
N ARG A 33 11.33 -12.33 0.96
CA ARG A 33 12.40 -13.01 0.21
C ARG A 33 12.74 -12.20 -1.03
N GLN A 34 14.02 -12.00 -1.31
CA GLN A 34 14.47 -11.21 -2.45
C GLN A 34 15.47 -11.99 -3.29
N ALA A 35 15.43 -11.79 -4.61
CA ALA A 35 16.40 -12.31 -5.56
C ALA A 35 16.58 -11.28 -6.69
N GLU A 36 17.78 -11.25 -7.28
CA GLU A 36 18.06 -10.48 -8.48
C GLU A 36 18.14 -11.43 -9.68
N VAL A 37 17.40 -11.14 -10.74
CA VAL A 37 17.37 -11.92 -11.99
C VAL A 37 17.52 -10.94 -13.15
N ASP A 38 18.57 -11.07 -13.95
CA ASP A 38 18.87 -10.20 -15.09
C ASP A 38 18.82 -8.69 -14.76
N GLY A 39 19.32 -8.30 -13.59
CA GLY A 39 19.30 -6.91 -13.10
C GLY A 39 17.96 -6.43 -12.57
N VAL A 40 16.96 -7.31 -12.48
CA VAL A 40 15.64 -7.03 -11.91
C VAL A 40 15.54 -7.60 -10.50
N ASN A 41 15.17 -6.74 -9.54
CA ASN A 41 14.89 -7.17 -8.18
C ASN A 41 13.48 -7.75 -8.07
N ILE A 42 13.40 -9.03 -7.71
CA ILE A 42 12.16 -9.75 -7.47
C ILE A 42 11.97 -9.90 -5.96
N GLN A 43 10.76 -9.61 -5.47
CA GLN A 43 10.39 -9.76 -4.07
C GLN A 43 9.21 -10.72 -3.94
N ALA A 44 9.32 -11.67 -3.02
CA ALA A 44 8.25 -12.57 -2.63
C ALA A 44 7.86 -12.31 -1.17
N ILE A 45 6.64 -11.82 -0.98
CA ILE A 45 6.09 -11.42 0.31
C ILE A 45 4.88 -12.31 0.63
N PRO A 46 4.84 -13.01 1.77
CA PRO A 46 3.65 -13.73 2.20
C PRO A 46 2.47 -12.77 2.42
N VAL A 47 1.36 -12.99 1.71
CA VAL A 47 0.18 -12.09 1.74
C VAL A 47 -0.35 -11.93 3.16
N ASN A 48 -0.40 -12.99 3.96
CA ASN A 48 -0.90 -12.93 5.34
C ASN A 48 -0.04 -12.02 6.24
N GLU A 49 1.28 -12.05 6.08
CA GLU A 49 2.18 -11.18 6.87
C GLU A 49 2.12 -9.73 6.36
N LEU A 50 2.00 -9.52 5.04
CA LEU A 50 1.77 -8.19 4.48
C LEU A 50 0.49 -7.56 5.05
N LEU A 51 -0.63 -8.27 4.99
CA LEU A 51 -1.91 -7.78 5.51
C LEU A 51 -1.84 -7.49 7.01
N ARG A 52 -1.21 -8.39 7.78
CA ARG A 52 -1.03 -8.18 9.22
C ARG A 52 -0.21 -6.92 9.51
N SER A 53 0.92 -6.72 8.83
CA SER A 53 1.75 -5.54 9.02
C SER A 53 1.03 -4.25 8.64
N VAL A 54 0.30 -4.24 7.51
CA VAL A 54 -0.49 -3.08 7.07
C VAL A 54 -1.57 -2.72 8.10
N VAL A 55 -2.35 -3.70 8.57
CA VAL A 55 -3.41 -3.48 9.56
C VAL A 55 -2.82 -2.95 10.88
N ASN A 56 -1.73 -3.55 11.36
CA ASN A 56 -1.05 -3.10 12.57
C ASN A 56 -0.53 -1.66 12.43
N ARG A 57 0.04 -1.32 11.26
CA ARG A 57 0.56 0.02 10.98
C ARG A 57 -0.56 1.06 11.01
N ILE A 58 -1.66 0.81 10.30
CA ILE A 58 -2.83 1.70 10.26
C ILE A 58 -3.46 1.86 11.66
N HIS A 59 -3.55 0.78 12.45
CA HIS A 59 -4.05 0.89 13.82
C HIS A 59 -3.13 1.70 14.75
N SER A 60 -1.81 1.64 14.53
CA SER A 60 -0.86 2.43 15.32
C SER A 60 -0.86 3.91 14.93
N ASP A 61 -1.04 4.19 13.64
CA ASP A 61 -1.08 5.53 13.06
C ASP A 61 -1.87 5.47 11.74
N ALA A 62 -3.06 6.06 11.74
CA ALA A 62 -3.97 6.05 10.59
C ALA A 62 -3.40 6.80 9.37
N TYR A 63 -2.38 7.65 9.57
CA TYR A 63 -1.76 8.44 8.51
C TYR A 63 -0.46 7.83 7.98
N ALA A 64 0.00 6.73 8.57
CA ALA A 64 1.33 6.17 8.33
C ALA A 64 1.61 5.69 6.90
N LEU A 65 0.57 5.45 6.10
CA LEU A 65 0.67 4.96 4.72
C LEU A 65 0.19 6.00 3.69
N LEU A 66 -0.05 7.24 4.10
CA LEU A 66 -0.33 8.35 3.18
C LEU A 66 0.98 8.87 2.60
N CYS A 67 0.95 9.41 1.36
CA CYS A 67 2.13 10.06 0.79
C CYS A 67 2.50 11.35 1.54
N GLY A 68 3.64 11.94 1.19
CA GLY A 68 4.07 13.24 1.74
C GLY A 68 3.53 14.46 0.98
N ARG A 69 2.82 14.28 -0.13
CA ARG A 69 2.38 15.37 -1.01
C ARG A 69 1.21 16.13 -0.37
N SER A 70 1.33 17.45 -0.30
CA SER A 70 0.30 18.34 0.25
C SER A 70 -0.89 18.58 -0.68
N ASP A 71 -0.73 18.25 -1.96
CA ASP A 71 -1.72 18.42 -3.03
C ASP A 71 -2.37 17.09 -3.46
N CYS A 72 -2.18 16.01 -2.70
CA CYS A 72 -2.77 14.71 -3.02
C CYS A 72 -4.21 14.60 -2.53
N GLU A 73 -5.18 14.86 -3.41
CA GLU A 73 -6.62 14.80 -3.12
C GLU A 73 -7.06 13.47 -2.49
N LEU A 74 -6.49 12.34 -2.94
CA LEU A 74 -6.80 11.00 -2.39
C LEU A 74 -6.35 10.86 -0.92
N CYS A 75 -5.19 11.42 -0.55
CA CYS A 75 -4.69 11.36 0.82
C CYS A 75 -5.34 12.43 1.71
N GLU A 76 -5.67 13.60 1.16
CA GLU A 76 -6.40 14.67 1.86
C GLU A 76 -7.79 14.20 2.32
N ALA A 77 -8.44 13.30 1.56
CA ALA A 77 -9.69 12.67 1.97
C ALA A 77 -9.59 11.87 3.29
N VAL A 78 -8.38 11.48 3.72
CA VAL A 78 -8.11 10.83 5.02
C VAL A 78 -7.62 11.82 6.07
N ARG A 79 -6.71 12.75 5.71
CA ARG A 79 -6.03 13.64 6.67
C ARG A 79 -6.97 14.55 7.47
N TRP A 80 -8.14 14.87 6.92
CA TRP A 80 -9.14 15.73 7.55
C TRP A 80 -10.39 14.98 8.03
N GLY A 81 -10.30 13.66 8.12
CA GLY A 81 -11.38 12.79 8.62
C GLY A 81 -11.79 13.07 10.05
#